data_AF-A0A5J4LEV5-F1
#
_entry.id   AF-A0A5J4LEV5-F1
#
_cell.length_a   1.000
_cell.length_b   1.000
_cell.length_c   1.000
_cell.angle_alpha   90.00
_cell.angle_beta   90.00
_cell.angle_gamma   90.00
#
_symmetry.space_group_name_H-M   'P 1'
#
loop_
_entity.id
_entity.type
_entity.pdbx_description
1 polymer ?
#
loop_
_entity_poly.entity_id
_entity_poly.type
_entity_poly.pdbx_seq_one_letter_code
_entity_poly.pdbx_strand_id
1 'polypeptide(L)'
;MSDELALLVADVFEAAGALRRSGEAFAAAEGQTQARWQLMSAVSEEALTVPQAARRLGIARQGVQRVANDLTDADLAEFLPNPDHRTSPLLALTSEGHTTLRRITARAEAAHRVIAPKLPEEDLSGVRALLQRLTEEVRNYGTGPEEGGKTAAG
;
A
#
# COMPACT_ATOMS: atom_id res chain seq x y z
N MET A 1 0.22 -14.90 25.07
CA MET A 1 -0.81 -14.08 24.38
C MET A 1 -0.36 -12.66 24.06
N SER A 2 -0.07 -11.78 25.04
CA SER A 2 0.48 -10.43 24.74
C SER A 2 1.87 -10.51 24.08
N ASP A 3 2.73 -11.41 24.55
CA ASP A 3 4.10 -11.54 24.05
C ASP A 3 4.15 -12.13 22.64
N GLU A 4 3.29 -13.10 22.32
CA GLU A 4 3.19 -13.68 20.97
C GLU A 4 2.66 -12.67 19.95
N LEU A 5 1.72 -11.81 20.36
CA LEU A 5 1.24 -10.72 19.50
C LEU A 5 2.36 -9.70 19.24
N ALA A 6 3.15 -9.35 20.25
CA ALA A 6 4.28 -8.44 20.08
C ALA A 6 5.35 -8.99 19.13
N LEU A 7 5.66 -10.30 19.24
CA LEU A 7 6.57 -10.99 18.31
C LEU A 7 6.01 -10.99 16.89
N LEU A 8 4.73 -11.34 16.70
CA LEU A 8 4.08 -11.30 15.39
C LEU A 8 4.15 -9.90 14.77
N VAL A 9 3.91 -8.84 15.56
CA VAL A 9 4.00 -7.46 15.08
C VAL A 9 5.43 -7.11 14.64
N ALA A 10 6.45 -7.54 15.39
CA ALA A 10 7.84 -7.36 14.99
C ALA A 10 8.16 -8.09 13.68
N ASP A 11 7.74 -9.35 13.55
CA ASP A 11 7.91 -10.17 12.34
C ASP A 11 7.24 -9.52 11.12
N VAL A 12 6.05 -8.93 11.30
CA VAL A 12 5.35 -8.20 10.23
C VAL A 12 6.15 -7.00 9.76
N PHE A 13 6.76 -6.22 10.66
CA PHE A 13 7.59 -5.08 10.26
C PHE A 13 8.89 -5.52 9.58
N GLU A 14 9.52 -6.59 10.06
CA GLU A 14 10.70 -7.16 9.42
C GLU A 14 10.37 -7.66 8.01
N ALA A 15 9.29 -8.45 7.87
CA ALA A 15 8.79 -8.94 6.60
C ALA A 15 8.44 -7.78 5.65
N ALA A 16 7.73 -6.75 6.14
CA ALA A 16 7.43 -5.55 5.36
C ALA A 16 8.71 -4.85 4.88
N GLY A 17 9.74 -4.77 5.72
CA GLY A 17 11.05 -4.25 5.34
C GLY A 17 11.73 -5.07 4.25
N ALA A 18 11.72 -6.40 4.36
CA ALA A 18 12.29 -7.30 3.36
C ALA A 18 11.53 -7.24 2.02
N LEU A 19 10.19 -7.26 2.06
CA LEU A 19 9.32 -7.12 0.90
C LEU A 19 9.52 -5.77 0.21
N ARG A 20 9.67 -4.68 0.98
CA ARG A 20 9.94 -3.35 0.43
C ARG A 20 11.28 -3.30 -0.30
N ARG A 21 12.35 -3.88 0.27
CA ARG A 21 13.67 -3.96 -0.40
C ARG A 21 13.60 -4.77 -1.70
N SER A 22 12.91 -5.91 -1.66
CA SER A 22 12.68 -6.74 -2.84
C SER A 22 11.90 -5.98 -3.92
N GLY A 23 10.83 -5.29 -3.51
CA GLY A 23 10.01 -4.50 -4.42
C GLY A 23 10.73 -3.31 -5.04
N GLU A 24 11.66 -2.68 -4.30
CA GLU A 24 12.53 -1.64 -4.85
C GLU A 24 13.40 -2.21 -5.97
N ALA A 25 13.97 -3.40 -5.81
CA ALA A 25 14.77 -4.05 -6.85
C ALA A 25 13.95 -4.42 -8.09
N PHE A 26 12.67 -4.77 -7.94
CA PHE A 26 11.78 -5.04 -9.08
C PHE A 26 11.41 -3.76 -9.82
N ALA A 27 11.03 -2.71 -9.08
CA ALA A 27 10.67 -1.43 -9.68
C ALA A 27 11.87 -0.75 -10.36
N ALA A 28 13.05 -0.81 -9.75
CA ALA A 28 14.26 -0.17 -10.28
C ALA A 28 14.70 -0.76 -11.63
N ALA A 29 14.43 -2.05 -11.88
CA ALA A 29 14.69 -2.68 -13.17
C ALA A 29 13.88 -2.07 -14.33
N GLU A 30 12.77 -1.38 -14.01
CA GLU A 30 11.88 -0.70 -14.96
C GLU A 30 11.97 0.84 -14.83
N GLY A 31 13.03 1.35 -14.19
CA GLY A 31 13.22 2.79 -13.97
C GLY A 31 12.22 3.40 -12.98
N GLN A 32 11.62 2.59 -12.11
CA GLN A 32 10.64 3.00 -11.12
C GLN A 32 11.14 2.81 -9.69
N THR A 33 10.41 3.37 -8.73
CA THR A 33 10.62 3.13 -7.30
C THR A 33 9.50 2.26 -6.73
N GLN A 34 9.73 1.63 -5.58
CA GLN A 34 8.70 0.85 -4.89
C GLN A 34 7.47 1.71 -4.54
N ALA A 35 7.66 2.98 -4.20
CA ALA A 35 6.56 3.91 -3.93
C ALA A 35 5.70 4.18 -5.18
N ARG A 36 6.33 4.40 -6.34
CA ARG A 36 5.64 4.58 -7.62
C ARG A 36 4.89 3.31 -8.02
N TRP A 37 5.51 2.15 -7.86
CA TRP A 37 4.85 0.86 -8.12
C TRP A 37 3.63 0.63 -7.22
N GLN A 38 3.73 0.94 -5.93
CA GLN A 38 2.60 0.83 -5.00
C GLN A 38 1.46 1.77 -5.37
N LEU A 39 1.75 3.04 -5.70
CA LEU A 39 0.71 3.96 -6.12
C LEU A 39 0.06 3.51 -7.43
N MET A 40 0.84 3.10 -8.43
CA MET A 40 0.30 2.55 -9.68
C MET A 40 -0.60 1.34 -9.43
N SER A 41 -0.17 0.41 -8.57
CA SER A 41 -0.97 -0.77 -8.20
C SER A 41 -2.26 -0.39 -7.46
N ALA A 42 -2.24 0.69 -6.67
CA ALA A 42 -3.41 1.13 -5.91
C ALA A 42 -4.49 1.76 -6.81
N VAL A 43 -4.11 2.38 -7.92
CA VAL A 43 -5.03 3.06 -8.86
C VAL A 43 -5.24 2.29 -10.17
N SER A 44 -4.75 1.06 -10.28
CA SER A 44 -4.81 0.30 -11.54
C SER A 44 -6.18 -0.31 -11.83
N GLU A 45 -6.97 -0.59 -10.80
CA GLU A 45 -8.33 -1.15 -10.94
C GLU A 45 -9.37 -0.03 -11.08
N GLU A 46 -9.21 1.04 -10.31
CA GLU A 46 -10.09 2.20 -10.28
C GLU A 46 -9.28 3.47 -10.04
N ALA A 47 -9.72 4.58 -10.64
CA ALA A 47 -9.11 5.88 -10.39
C ALA A 47 -9.43 6.33 -8.96
N LEU A 48 -8.44 6.80 -8.21
CA LEU A 48 -8.60 7.21 -6.81
C LEU A 48 -8.16 8.65 -6.60
N THR A 49 -8.84 9.36 -5.72
CA THR A 49 -8.30 10.60 -5.16
C THR A 49 -7.04 10.30 -4.34
N VAL A 50 -6.12 11.27 -4.24
CA VAL A 50 -4.92 11.13 -3.39
C VAL A 50 -5.26 10.76 -1.92
N PRO A 51 -6.30 11.33 -1.29
CA PRO A 51 -6.75 10.87 0.03
C PRO A 51 -7.21 9.41 0.09
N GLN A 52 -7.90 8.91 -0.95
CA GLN A 52 -8.29 7.49 -1.02
C GLN A 52 -7.06 6.59 -1.17
N ALA A 53 -6.14 6.92 -2.08
CA ALA A 53 -4.90 6.19 -2.28
C ALA A 53 -4.04 6.16 -1.00
N ALA A 54 -3.93 7.29 -0.29
CA ALA A 54 -3.23 7.37 1.00
C ALA A 54 -3.82 6.44 2.07
N ARG A 55 -5.15 6.38 2.16
CA ARG A 55 -5.83 5.42 3.07
C ARG A 55 -5.59 3.97 2.65
N ARG A 56 -5.68 3.66 1.35
CA ARG A 56 -5.45 2.31 0.82
C ARG A 56 -4.01 1.84 1.07
N LEU A 57 -3.03 2.72 0.90
CA LEU A 57 -1.61 2.44 1.09
C LEU A 57 -1.14 2.53 2.56
N GLY A 58 -1.94 3.11 3.46
CA GLY A 58 -1.57 3.29 4.87
C GLY A 58 -0.43 4.29 5.08
N ILE A 59 -0.27 5.27 4.18
CA ILE A 59 0.81 6.28 4.26
C ILE A 59 0.26 7.70 4.20
N ALA A 60 1.10 8.68 4.59
CA ALA A 60 0.69 10.08 4.65
C ALA A 60 0.32 10.65 3.26
N ARG A 61 -0.76 11.45 3.22
CA ARG A 61 -1.27 12.09 1.99
C ARG A 61 -0.21 12.89 1.25
N GLN A 62 0.64 13.63 1.97
CA GLN A 62 1.72 14.43 1.39
C GLN A 62 2.73 13.55 0.62
N GLY A 63 3.02 12.35 1.13
CA GLY A 63 3.87 11.38 0.45
C GLY A 63 3.23 10.88 -0.83
N VAL A 64 1.94 10.50 -0.77
CA VAL A 64 1.19 10.07 -1.95
C VAL A 64 1.08 11.16 -3.00
N GLN A 65 0.79 12.41 -2.60
CA GLN A 65 0.70 13.53 -3.53
C GLN A 65 2.01 13.74 -4.30
N ARG A 66 3.16 13.64 -3.61
CA ARG A 66 4.47 13.76 -4.27
C ARG A 66 4.66 12.67 -5.32
N VAL A 67 4.40 11.42 -4.96
CA VAL A 67 4.51 10.28 -5.90
C VAL A 67 3.52 10.40 -7.06
N ALA A 68 2.31 10.90 -6.81
CA ALA A 68 1.30 11.14 -7.85
C ALA A 68 1.79 12.18 -8.86
N ASN A 69 2.33 13.31 -8.37
CA ASN A 69 2.91 14.32 -9.23
C ASN A 69 4.10 13.75 -10.03
N ASP A 70 5.01 13.00 -9.39
CA ASP A 70 6.14 12.38 -10.07
C ASP A 70 5.70 11.39 -11.17
N LEU A 71 4.59 10.66 -10.97
CA LEU A 71 4.01 9.78 -12.00
C LEU A 71 3.40 10.56 -13.15
N THR A 72 2.72 11.67 -12.86
CA THR A 72 2.13 12.56 -13.87
C THR A 72 3.18 13.29 -14.70
N ASP A 73 4.24 13.78 -14.07
CA ASP A 73 5.37 14.41 -14.76
C ASP A 73 6.09 13.44 -15.70
N ALA A 74 5.97 12.13 -15.47
CA ALA A 74 6.53 11.08 -16.31
C ALA A 74 5.52 10.44 -17.28
N ASP A 75 4.32 11.00 -17.43
CA ASP A 75 3.25 10.48 -18.30
C ASP A 75 2.78 9.04 -17.96
N LEU A 76 2.93 8.64 -16.69
CA LEU A 76 2.50 7.33 -16.19
C LEU A 76 1.13 7.39 -15.50
N ALA A 77 0.70 8.59 -15.10
CA ALA A 77 -0.60 8.81 -14.48
C ALA A 77 -1.15 10.19 -14.87
N GLU A 78 -2.45 10.37 -14.79
CA GLU A 78 -3.11 11.64 -15.07
C GLU A 78 -4.19 11.95 -14.03
N PHE A 79 -4.41 13.25 -13.80
CA PHE A 79 -5.52 13.71 -12.97
C PHE A 79 -6.75 13.96 -13.82
N LEU A 80 -7.79 13.16 -13.57
CA LEU A 80 -9.10 13.28 -14.19
C LEU A 80 -10.04 14.13 -13.31
N PRO A 81 -11.01 14.84 -13.92
CA PRO A 81 -12.06 15.53 -13.17
C PRO A 81 -12.82 14.56 -12.27
N ASN A 82 -13.11 15.00 -11.04
CA ASN A 82 -13.98 14.27 -10.13
C ASN A 82 -15.38 14.91 -10.14
N PRO A 83 -16.42 14.21 -10.64
CA PRO A 83 -17.78 14.74 -10.70
C PRO A 83 -18.37 15.04 -9.32
N ASP A 84 -17.94 14.30 -8.29
CA ASP A 84 -18.45 14.45 -6.93
C ASP A 84 -17.74 15.57 -6.16
N HIS A 85 -16.51 15.94 -6.55
CA HIS A 85 -15.70 16.91 -5.81
C HIS A 85 -14.64 17.61 -6.67
N ARG A 86 -14.97 18.79 -7.20
CA ARG A 86 -14.11 19.54 -8.16
C ARG A 86 -12.66 19.79 -7.69
N THR A 87 -12.43 19.98 -6.39
CA THR A 87 -11.09 20.25 -5.83
C THR A 87 -10.31 18.98 -5.43
N SER A 88 -10.88 17.79 -5.68
CA SER A 88 -10.25 16.51 -5.37
C SER A 88 -10.26 15.60 -6.61
N PRO A 89 -9.39 15.87 -7.61
CA PRO A 89 -9.35 15.08 -8.84
C PRO A 89 -9.02 13.61 -8.58
N LEU A 90 -9.39 12.76 -9.53
CA LEU A 90 -9.09 11.34 -9.52
C LEU A 90 -7.76 11.10 -10.23
N LEU A 91 -6.87 10.30 -9.64
CA LEU A 91 -5.64 9.86 -10.28
C LEU A 91 -5.92 8.54 -11.01
N ALA A 92 -5.65 8.49 -12.31
CA ALA A 92 -5.75 7.30 -13.16
C ALA A 92 -4.41 7.00 -13.82
N LEU A 93 -4.16 5.75 -14.20
CA LEU A 93 -2.99 5.41 -15.01
C LEU A 93 -3.23 5.74 -16.48
N THR A 94 -2.19 6.21 -17.14
CA THR A 94 -2.15 6.26 -18.60
C THR A 94 -1.94 4.86 -19.17
N SER A 95 -2.02 4.72 -20.49
CA SER A 95 -1.68 3.45 -21.16
C SER A 95 -0.22 3.02 -20.93
N GLU A 96 0.72 3.98 -20.86
CA GLU A 96 2.11 3.68 -20.51
C GLU A 96 2.26 3.34 -19.03
N GLY A 97 1.51 3.99 -18.14
CA GLY A 97 1.41 3.62 -16.72
C GLY A 97 1.00 2.17 -16.51
N HIS A 98 -0.07 1.73 -17.17
CA HIS A 98 -0.49 0.33 -17.14
C HIS A 98 0.57 -0.62 -17.71
N THR A 99 1.25 -0.23 -18.80
CA THR A 99 2.31 -1.04 -19.40
C THR A 99 3.51 -1.19 -18.48
N THR A 100 3.96 -0.09 -17.87
CA THR A 100 5.02 -0.08 -16.87
C THR A 100 4.65 -0.93 -15.66
N LEU A 101 3.44 -0.80 -15.14
CA LEU A 101 2.95 -1.64 -14.04
C LEU A 101 3.01 -3.13 -14.40
N ARG A 102 2.55 -3.52 -15.60
CA ARG A 102 2.62 -4.92 -16.05
C ARG A 102 4.05 -5.45 -16.09
N ARG A 103 5.02 -4.66 -16.56
CA ARG A 103 6.45 -5.07 -16.60
C ARG A 103 6.99 -5.34 -15.19
N ILE A 104 6.73 -4.43 -14.24
CA ILE A 104 7.17 -4.59 -12.85
C ILE A 104 6.50 -5.82 -12.22
N THR A 105 5.18 -5.98 -12.40
CA THR A 105 4.42 -7.11 -11.85
C THR A 105 4.93 -8.44 -12.41
N ALA A 106 5.18 -8.55 -13.71
CA ALA A 106 5.73 -9.77 -14.31
C ALA A 106 7.09 -10.17 -13.71
N ARG A 107 7.92 -9.18 -13.37
CA ARG A 107 9.20 -9.40 -12.70
C ARG A 107 9.03 -9.88 -11.26
N ALA A 108 8.10 -9.28 -10.52
CA ALA A 108 7.75 -9.72 -9.17
C ALA A 108 7.18 -11.15 -9.17
N GLU A 109 6.31 -11.48 -10.14
CA GLU A 109 5.77 -12.84 -10.31
C GLU A 109 6.85 -13.88 -10.57
N ALA A 110 7.88 -13.55 -11.35
CA ALA A 110 9.02 -14.44 -11.56
C ALA A 110 9.75 -14.76 -10.24
N ALA A 111 9.92 -13.78 -9.37
CA ALA A 111 10.48 -13.99 -8.04
C ALA A 111 9.54 -14.80 -7.14
N HIS A 112 8.24 -14.50 -7.17
CA HIS A 112 7.24 -15.24 -6.40
C HIS A 112 7.18 -16.72 -6.79
N ARG A 113 7.34 -17.07 -8.07
CA ARG A 113 7.43 -18.48 -8.51
C ARG A 113 8.61 -19.25 -7.89
N VAL A 114 9.68 -18.57 -7.49
CA VAL A 114 10.84 -19.20 -6.81
C VAL A 114 10.62 -19.32 -5.30
N ILE A 115 9.87 -18.39 -4.71
CA ILE A 115 9.63 -18.32 -3.27
C ILE A 115 8.43 -19.21 -2.87
N ALA A 116 7.35 -19.18 -3.64
CA ALA A 116 6.08 -19.84 -3.30
C ALA A 116 6.23 -21.35 -2.99
N PRO A 117 7.04 -22.15 -3.73
CA PRO A 117 7.22 -23.57 -3.40
C PRO A 117 7.88 -23.85 -2.04
N LYS A 118 8.46 -22.83 -1.39
CA LYS A 118 9.08 -22.93 -0.06
C LYS A 118 8.10 -22.61 1.08
N LEU A 119 6.86 -22.28 0.76
CA LEU A 119 5.83 -21.85 1.70
C LEU A 119 4.62 -22.79 1.57
N PRO A 120 4.22 -23.54 2.62
CA PRO A 120 3.04 -24.40 2.57
C PRO A 120 1.77 -23.59 2.28
N GLU A 121 0.89 -24.10 1.41
CA GLU A 121 -0.33 -23.39 0.99
C GLU A 121 -1.31 -23.16 2.15
N GLU A 122 -1.43 -24.14 3.05
CA GLU A 122 -2.25 -24.02 4.26
C GLU A 122 -1.78 -22.88 5.16
N ASP A 123 -0.46 -22.76 5.38
CA ASP A 123 0.15 -21.70 6.18
C ASP A 123 -0.10 -20.32 5.56
N LEU A 124 0.01 -20.20 4.23
CA LEU A 124 -0.23 -18.93 3.53
C LEU A 124 -1.66 -18.45 3.72
N SER A 125 -2.64 -19.35 3.60
CA SER A 125 -4.05 -19.01 3.78
C SER A 125 -4.36 -18.56 5.22
N GLY A 126 -3.79 -19.26 6.21
CA GLY A 126 -3.96 -18.93 7.62
C GLY A 126 -3.31 -17.60 8.01
N VAL A 127 -2.06 -17.37 7.59
CA VAL A 127 -1.34 -16.11 7.81
C VAL A 127 -2.08 -14.95 7.16
N ARG A 128 -2.57 -15.10 5.92
CA ARG A 128 -3.34 -14.07 5.23
C ARG A 128 -4.61 -13.70 6.00
N ALA A 129 -5.39 -14.68 6.44
CA ALA A 129 -6.61 -14.43 7.20
C ALA A 129 -6.32 -13.73 8.54
N LEU A 130 -5.27 -14.13 9.25
CA LEU A 130 -4.87 -13.51 10.51
C LEU A 130 -4.41 -12.06 10.32
N LEU A 131 -3.61 -11.78 9.29
CA LEU A 131 -3.14 -10.42 8.99
C LEU A 131 -4.28 -9.48 8.60
N GLN A 132 -5.28 -9.97 7.86
CA GLN A 132 -6.49 -9.20 7.52
C GLN A 132 -7.24 -8.80 8.79
N ARG A 133 -7.51 -9.77 9.67
CA ARG A 133 -8.18 -9.53 10.93
C ARG A 133 -7.39 -8.61 11.85
N LEU A 134 -6.07 -8.80 11.97
CA LEU A 134 -5.19 -7.92 12.74
C LEU A 134 -5.27 -6.47 12.23
N THR A 135 -5.25 -6.28 10.91
CA THR A 135 -5.34 -4.95 10.29
C THR A 135 -6.67 -4.26 10.60
N GLU A 136 -7.77 -5.02 10.59
CA GLU A 136 -9.10 -4.52 10.96
C GLU A 136 -9.15 -4.10 12.44
N GLU A 137 -8.69 -4.95 13.36
CA GLU A 137 -8.69 -4.64 14.79
C GLU A 137 -7.81 -3.43 15.13
N VAL A 138 -6.63 -3.31 14.51
CA VAL A 138 -5.74 -2.14 14.70
C VAL A 138 -6.39 -0.85 14.18
N ARG A 139 -7.08 -0.90 13.05
CA ARG A 139 -7.84 0.26 12.54
C ARG A 139 -8.97 0.65 13.48
N ASN A 140 -9.71 -0.34 13.99
CA ASN A 140 -10.82 -0.12 14.92
C ASN A 140 -10.33 0.51 16.24
N TYR A 141 -9.17 0.08 16.74
CA TYR A 141 -8.53 0.66 17.92
C TYR A 141 -8.14 2.13 17.70
N GLY A 142 -7.58 2.46 16.52
CA GLY A 142 -7.24 3.84 16.15
C GLY A 142 -8.45 4.77 15.92
N THR A 143 -9.67 4.22 15.90
CA THR A 143 -10.94 4.95 15.74
C THR A 143 -11.90 4.83 16.94
N GLY A 144 -11.49 4.18 18.04
CA GLY A 144 -12.26 4.08 19.28
C GLY A 144 -12.27 5.39 20.08
N PRO A 145 -13.28 5.64 20.93
CA PRO A 145 -13.49 6.95 21.56
C PRO A 145 -12.30 7.30 22.45
N GLU A 146 -11.88 8.56 22.43
CA GLU A 146 -11.04 9.11 23.49
C GLU A 146 -11.69 8.77 24.84
N GLU A 147 -11.14 7.78 25.54
CA GLU A 147 -11.55 7.48 26.91
C GLU A 147 -11.13 8.67 27.77
N GLY A 148 -12.15 9.31 28.33
CA GLY A 148 -12.01 10.49 29.15
C GLY A 148 -11.06 10.29 30.33
N GLY A 149 -10.00 11.09 30.33
CA GLY A 149 -9.32 11.55 31.54
C GLY A 149 -10.02 12.79 32.08
N LYS A 150 -10.91 12.56 33.04
CA LYS A 150 -11.74 13.52 33.76
C LYS A 150 -10.92 14.35 34.77
N THR A 151 -11.35 15.61 34.97
CA THR A 151 -11.35 16.42 36.22
C THR A 151 -10.07 17.00 36.83
N ALA A 152 -10.10 18.34 36.93
CA ALA A 152 -10.01 19.18 38.15
C ALA A 152 -8.81 20.16 38.23
N ALA A 153 -9.10 21.46 38.07
CA ALA A 153 -8.72 22.55 38.98
C ALA A 153 -9.02 23.92 38.31
N GLY A 154 -9.82 24.77 38.98
CA GLY A 154 -10.05 26.16 38.61
C GLY A 154 -11.48 26.60 38.75
#